data_AF-A0AB37Z6G2-F1
#
_entry.id   AF-A0AB37Z6G2-F1
#
_cell.length_a   1.000
_cell.length_b   1.000
_cell.length_c   1.000
_cell.angle_alpha   90.00
_cell.angle_beta   90.00
_cell.angle_gamma   90.00
#
_symmetry.space_group_name_H-M   'P 1'
#
loop_
_entity.id
_entity.type
_entity.pdbx_description
1 polymer ?
#
loop_
_entity_poly.entity_id
_entity_poly.type
_entity_poly.pdbx_seq_one_letter_code
_entity_poly.pdbx_strand_id
1 'polypeptide(L)'
;MLGRLILLCSLLTLAGQAAALTIYKYTDANGVVTYTDQAAPGAQVFVFRDRMVERLDNQVKLETKKHEAGETLLVRNDLHAPVQIELRLEATDNVSGVPEKPISWVLPPRSNIRLATLAPRDASKPMRYTPKLRYAMGDPRLLPTQKSYPLPWRGGPFRLTQGANGQYSHFTPKGRYAMDIAMPEGTPIVAARGGIVVKTENQQSGRGNNPSGNYVRILHDDGTMGVYLHLMQGSVAVSEGARVRAGSLLARSGNTGNSTGPHLHFVVQRNVGLALESIPFNFAQPVNSLPNFAVGGE
;
A
#
# COMPACT_ATOMS: atom_id res chain seq x y z
N MET A 1 33.85 -50.31 -34.92
CA MET A 1 32.59 -50.81 -34.32
C MET A 1 32.49 -50.31 -32.89
N LEU A 2 31.29 -49.84 -32.51
CA LEU A 2 30.85 -49.29 -31.20
C LEU A 2 31.38 -47.89 -30.82
N GLY A 3 30.69 -46.86 -31.33
CA GLY A 3 30.75 -45.49 -30.83
C GLY A 3 29.46 -45.11 -30.09
N ARG A 4 29.59 -44.92 -28.77
CA ARG A 4 28.86 -44.02 -27.86
C ARG A 4 27.34 -43.82 -28.06
N LEU A 5 26.57 -44.48 -27.19
CA LEU A 5 25.17 -44.18 -26.91
C LEU A 5 25.08 -42.95 -25.99
N ILE A 6 24.30 -41.96 -26.40
CA ILE A 6 24.02 -40.72 -25.67
C ILE A 6 23.01 -41.04 -24.56
N LEU A 7 23.41 -40.91 -23.29
CA LEU A 7 22.50 -40.91 -22.15
C LEU A 7 22.09 -39.45 -21.87
N LEU A 8 20.92 -39.06 -22.37
CA LEU A 8 20.28 -37.79 -22.00
C LEU A 8 19.71 -37.95 -20.59
N CYS A 9 20.45 -37.50 -19.57
CA CYS A 9 19.89 -37.32 -18.22
C CYS A 9 18.98 -36.10 -18.22
N SER A 10 17.67 -36.34 -18.24
CA SER A 10 16.62 -35.37 -17.99
C SER A 10 16.66 -34.92 -16.52
N LEU A 11 17.30 -33.78 -16.26
CA LEU A 11 17.09 -32.99 -15.05
C LEU A 11 15.70 -32.32 -15.14
N LEU A 12 14.66 -33.08 -14.82
CA LEU A 12 13.35 -32.52 -14.48
C LEU A 12 13.45 -31.95 -13.06
N THR A 13 13.53 -30.63 -13.00
CA THR A 13 13.39 -29.85 -11.77
C THR A 13 12.06 -30.19 -11.10
N LEU A 14 12.12 -30.77 -9.90
CA LEU A 14 10.99 -30.83 -8.96
C LEU A 14 10.68 -29.41 -8.49
N ALA A 15 9.90 -28.67 -9.28
CA ALA A 15 9.17 -27.53 -8.77
C ALA A 15 8.08 -28.08 -7.85
N GLY A 16 8.32 -28.05 -6.54
CA GLY A 16 7.30 -28.38 -5.55
C GLY A 16 6.07 -27.52 -5.82
N GLN A 17 4.91 -28.17 -6.01
CA GLN A 17 3.64 -27.48 -6.09
C GLN A 17 3.46 -26.71 -4.78
N ALA A 18 3.49 -25.37 -4.85
CA ALA A 18 3.03 -24.55 -3.74
C ALA A 18 1.54 -24.86 -3.55
N ALA A 19 1.23 -25.76 -2.60
CA ALA A 19 -0.14 -26.01 -2.19
C ALA A 19 -0.69 -24.69 -1.66
N ALA A 20 -1.77 -24.19 -2.26
CA ALA A 20 -2.46 -23.02 -1.76
C ALA A 20 -3.03 -23.35 -0.38
N LEU A 21 -2.43 -22.80 0.68
CA LEU A 21 -2.89 -23.02 2.05
C LEU A 21 -4.28 -22.38 2.21
N THR A 22 -5.30 -23.19 2.49
CA THR A 22 -6.66 -22.68 2.79
C THR A 22 -6.73 -22.36 4.27
N ILE A 23 -6.98 -21.10 4.61
CA ILE A 23 -7.12 -20.67 5.99
C ILE A 23 -8.58 -20.51 6.35
N TYR A 24 -8.95 -20.96 7.52
CA TYR A 24 -10.26 -20.82 8.13
C TYR A 24 -10.19 -19.78 9.26
N LYS A 25 -11.24 -18.97 9.37
CA LYS A 25 -11.42 -17.99 10.45
C LYS A 25 -12.69 -18.35 11.22
N TYR A 26 -12.60 -18.40 12.54
CA TYR A 26 -13.77 -18.49 13.41
C TYR A 26 -13.63 -17.58 14.63
N THR A 27 -14.76 -17.24 15.23
CA THR A 27 -14.83 -16.48 16.49
C THR A 27 -15.38 -17.42 17.55
N ASP A 28 -14.68 -17.57 18.67
CA ASP A 28 -15.15 -18.39 19.78
C ASP A 28 -16.22 -17.65 20.63
N ALA A 29 -16.76 -18.36 21.62
CA ALA A 29 -17.81 -17.83 22.51
C ALA A 29 -17.36 -16.62 23.34
N ASN A 30 -16.06 -16.39 23.47
CA ASN A 30 -15.48 -15.25 24.19
C ASN A 30 -15.16 -14.08 23.25
N GLY A 31 -15.49 -14.18 21.96
CA GLY A 31 -15.19 -13.18 20.96
C GLY A 31 -13.75 -13.22 20.45
N VAL A 32 -12.96 -14.22 20.83
CA VAL A 32 -11.59 -14.40 20.33
C VAL A 32 -11.68 -14.97 18.91
N VAL A 33 -10.97 -14.34 17.99
CA VAL A 33 -10.93 -14.81 16.60
C VAL A 33 -9.66 -15.60 16.41
N THR A 34 -9.82 -16.82 15.95
CA THR A 34 -8.73 -17.75 15.67
C THR A 34 -8.67 -18.01 14.17
N TYR A 35 -7.44 -18.10 13.66
CA TYR A 35 -7.13 -18.49 12.29
C TYR A 35 -6.43 -19.84 12.34
N THR A 36 -6.82 -20.75 11.48
CA THR A 36 -6.29 -22.11 11.42
C THR A 36 -6.31 -22.61 9.98
N ASP A 37 -5.38 -23.48 9.62
CA ASP A 37 -5.39 -24.23 8.37
C ASP A 37 -6.32 -25.46 8.41
N GLN A 38 -6.92 -25.75 9.58
CA GLN A 38 -7.90 -26.81 9.78
C GLN A 38 -9.33 -26.26 9.78
N ALA A 39 -10.25 -26.94 9.10
CA ALA A 39 -11.65 -26.57 9.14
C ALA A 39 -12.24 -26.84 10.54
N ALA A 40 -12.78 -25.80 11.19
CA ALA A 40 -13.52 -25.93 12.45
C ALA A 40 -15.03 -25.69 12.22
N PRO A 41 -15.93 -26.28 13.03
CA PRO A 41 -17.36 -26.01 12.94
C PRO A 41 -17.66 -24.51 13.01
N GLY A 42 -18.35 -23.99 11.99
CA GLY A 42 -18.68 -22.56 11.88
C GLY A 42 -17.55 -21.67 11.34
N ALA A 43 -16.37 -22.22 11.05
CA ALA A 43 -15.27 -21.47 10.46
C ALA A 43 -15.52 -21.16 8.99
N GLN A 44 -15.18 -19.94 8.57
CA GLN A 44 -15.34 -19.48 7.20
C GLN A 44 -13.99 -19.54 6.48
N VAL A 45 -14.00 -19.96 5.21
CA VAL A 45 -12.83 -19.86 4.35
C VAL A 45 -12.43 -18.39 4.27
N PHE A 46 -11.25 -18.11 4.80
CA PHE A 46 -10.70 -16.78 4.88
C PHE A 46 -9.76 -16.56 3.70
N VAL A 47 -10.23 -15.77 2.73
CA VAL A 47 -9.39 -15.31 1.63
C VAL A 47 -8.79 -13.97 2.02
N PHE A 48 -7.50 -13.95 2.35
CA PHE A 48 -6.78 -12.70 2.58
C PHE A 48 -6.65 -11.94 1.26
N ARG A 49 -7.56 -11.00 1.02
CA ARG A 49 -7.42 -10.00 -0.04
C ARG A 49 -6.85 -8.76 0.60
N ASP A 50 -5.53 -8.72 0.72
CA ASP A 50 -4.81 -7.53 1.18
C ASP A 50 -4.89 -6.42 0.12
N ARG A 51 -6.03 -5.75 0.10
CA ARG A 51 -6.12 -4.44 -0.51
C ARG A 51 -5.80 -3.50 0.61
N MET A 52 -4.53 -3.25 0.94
CA MET A 52 -4.21 -2.05 1.74
C MET A 52 -4.84 -0.87 0.98
N VAL A 53 -6.04 -0.44 1.41
CA VAL A 53 -6.99 0.24 0.54
C VAL A 53 -6.63 1.71 0.53
N GLU A 54 -5.81 2.09 -0.43
CA GLU A 54 -5.65 3.49 -0.78
C GLU A 54 -6.84 3.90 -1.62
N ARG A 55 -7.90 4.40 -0.97
CA ARG A 55 -8.98 5.10 -1.69
C ARG A 55 -8.49 6.50 -2.06
N LEU A 56 -7.70 6.57 -3.11
CA LEU A 56 -7.31 7.84 -3.74
C LEU A 56 -8.38 8.34 -4.72
N ASP A 57 -9.44 7.55 -4.93
CA ASP A 57 -10.44 7.66 -5.99
C ASP A 57 -11.20 9.00 -6.05
N ASN A 58 -11.00 9.87 -5.06
CA ASN A 58 -11.60 11.21 -4.98
C ASN A 58 -10.57 12.35 -4.79
N GLN A 59 -9.27 12.07 -4.86
CA GLN A 59 -8.21 13.04 -4.60
C GLN A 59 -7.29 13.28 -5.80
N VAL A 60 -7.35 12.41 -6.82
CA VAL A 60 -6.70 12.62 -8.12
C VAL A 60 -7.76 12.56 -9.20
N LYS A 61 -8.03 13.68 -9.87
CA LYS A 61 -9.19 13.82 -10.77
C LYS A 61 -8.78 14.37 -12.13
N LEU A 62 -9.30 13.74 -13.18
CA LEU A 62 -9.31 14.31 -14.53
C LEU A 62 -10.52 15.24 -14.64
N GLU A 63 -10.27 16.49 -14.99
CA GLU A 63 -11.28 17.53 -15.23
C GLU A 63 -11.23 17.95 -16.70
N THR A 64 -12.40 18.15 -17.31
CA THR A 64 -12.51 18.64 -18.69
C THR A 64 -13.11 20.06 -18.66
N LYS A 65 -12.34 21.04 -19.15
CA LYS A 65 -12.80 22.42 -19.34
C LYS A 65 -13.12 22.67 -20.81
N LYS A 66 -14.40 22.86 -21.13
CA LYS A 66 -14.86 23.15 -22.49
C LYS A 66 -14.67 24.63 -22.83
N HIS A 67 -14.42 24.91 -24.11
CA HIS A 67 -14.36 26.25 -24.69
C HIS A 67 -14.73 26.19 -26.18
N GLU A 68 -14.92 27.34 -26.84
CA GLU A 68 -15.40 27.37 -28.22
C GLU A 68 -14.54 26.57 -29.19
N ALA A 69 -13.20 26.65 -29.05
CA ALA A 69 -12.26 25.95 -29.91
C ALA A 69 -12.05 24.46 -29.57
N GLY A 70 -12.73 23.91 -28.55
CA GLY A 70 -12.55 22.52 -28.12
C GLY A 70 -12.58 22.33 -26.60
N GLU A 71 -11.69 21.47 -26.08
CA GLU A 71 -11.68 21.11 -24.67
C GLU A 71 -10.24 21.02 -24.13
N THR A 72 -10.05 21.40 -22.87
CA THR A 72 -8.78 21.26 -22.16
C THR A 72 -8.92 20.22 -21.06
N LEU A 73 -8.00 19.25 -21.04
CA LEU A 73 -7.91 18.23 -20.01
C LEU A 73 -6.92 18.70 -18.92
N LEU A 74 -7.41 18.74 -17.69
CA LEU A 74 -6.62 19.07 -16.51
C LEU A 74 -6.62 17.88 -15.54
N VAL A 75 -5.53 17.68 -14.82
CA VAL A 75 -5.49 16.73 -13.72
C VAL A 75 -5.20 17.46 -12.43
N ARG A 76 -6.12 17.29 -11.49
CA ARG A 76 -6.08 17.82 -10.14
C ARG A 76 -5.53 16.78 -9.18
N ASN A 77 -4.57 17.18 -8.36
CA ASN A 77 -4.02 16.42 -7.25
C ASN A 77 -4.31 17.15 -5.93
N ASP A 78 -5.27 16.65 -5.17
CA ASP A 78 -5.64 17.15 -3.84
C ASP A 78 -4.76 16.59 -2.72
N LEU A 79 -3.89 15.62 -2.99
CA LEU A 79 -3.04 15.05 -1.95
C LEU A 79 -1.96 16.03 -1.50
N HIS A 80 -1.50 15.85 -0.27
CA HIS A 80 -0.27 16.47 0.26
C HIS A 80 1.01 15.74 -0.21
N ALA A 81 0.88 14.87 -1.21
CA ALA A 81 1.95 14.08 -1.81
C ALA A 81 2.03 14.34 -3.32
N PRO A 82 3.22 14.22 -3.95
CA PRO A 82 3.29 14.12 -5.39
C PRO A 82 2.56 12.86 -5.86
N VAL A 83 2.07 12.88 -7.10
CA VAL A 83 1.36 11.76 -7.70
C VAL A 83 1.90 11.52 -9.10
N GLN A 84 2.42 10.34 -9.36
CA GLN A 84 2.67 9.90 -10.73
C GLN A 84 1.36 9.60 -11.41
N ILE A 85 1.18 10.12 -12.62
CA ILE A 85 0.04 9.84 -13.48
C ILE A 85 0.48 9.31 -14.84
N GLU A 86 -0.44 8.60 -15.48
CA GLU A 86 -0.42 8.27 -16.90
C GLU A 86 -1.81 8.53 -17.47
N LEU A 87 -1.92 9.45 -18.44
CA LEU A 87 -3.15 9.73 -19.16
C LEU A 87 -3.04 9.21 -20.60
N ARG A 88 -3.97 8.33 -20.97
CA ARG A 88 -4.16 7.84 -22.32
C ARG A 88 -5.54 8.24 -22.85
N LEU A 89 -5.61 8.63 -24.12
CA LEU A 89 -6.87 8.86 -24.81
C LEU A 89 -7.09 7.71 -25.80
N GLU A 90 -8.20 7.00 -25.67
CA GLU A 90 -8.57 5.85 -26.48
C GLU A 90 -9.82 6.14 -27.30
N ALA A 91 -10.12 5.30 -28.31
CA ALA A 91 -11.32 5.41 -29.14
C ALA A 91 -11.55 6.83 -29.68
N THR A 92 -10.49 7.46 -30.20
CA THR A 92 -10.51 8.85 -30.64
C THR A 92 -11.11 8.97 -32.03
N ASP A 93 -12.15 9.79 -32.17
CA ASP A 93 -12.79 10.12 -33.45
C ASP A 93 -13.04 11.63 -33.54
N ASN A 94 -12.72 12.20 -34.69
CA ASN A 94 -12.74 13.64 -34.95
C ASN A 94 -11.92 14.50 -33.95
N VAL A 95 -10.85 13.96 -33.34
CA VAL A 95 -10.04 14.69 -32.33
C VAL A 95 -8.65 15.03 -32.85
N SER A 96 -8.25 16.29 -32.72
CA SER A 96 -6.88 16.79 -32.89
C SER A 96 -6.26 17.13 -31.52
N GLY A 97 -4.93 17.17 -31.43
CA GLY A 97 -4.22 17.40 -30.17
C GLY A 97 -4.06 16.16 -29.28
N VAL A 98 -4.42 14.98 -29.79
CA VAL A 98 -4.19 13.70 -29.10
C VAL A 98 -2.69 13.38 -29.10
N PRO A 99 -2.04 13.16 -27.95
CA PRO A 99 -0.64 12.78 -27.87
C PRO A 99 -0.38 11.41 -28.52
N GLU A 100 0.75 11.27 -29.22
CA GLU A 100 1.16 9.98 -29.83
C GLU A 100 1.44 8.89 -28.77
N LYS A 101 1.94 9.29 -27.61
CA LYS A 101 2.26 8.41 -26.48
C LYS A 101 1.45 8.85 -25.25
N PRO A 102 1.14 7.94 -24.31
CA PRO A 102 0.52 8.31 -23.05
C PRO A 102 1.30 9.43 -22.35
N ILE A 103 0.59 10.43 -21.83
CA ILE A 103 1.20 11.51 -21.05
C ILE A 103 1.57 10.94 -19.69
N SER A 104 2.86 10.88 -19.38
CA SER A 104 3.34 10.55 -18.03
C SER A 104 3.87 11.79 -17.34
N TRP A 105 3.44 12.01 -16.09
CA TRP A 105 3.85 13.17 -15.31
C TRP A 105 3.88 12.86 -13.81
N VAL A 106 4.63 13.65 -13.04
CA VAL A 106 4.55 13.65 -11.58
C VAL A 106 3.93 14.97 -11.15
N LEU A 107 2.65 14.92 -10.76
CA LEU A 107 1.91 16.08 -10.31
C LEU A 107 2.41 16.53 -8.94
N PRO A 108 2.73 17.82 -8.75
CA PRO A 108 3.03 18.33 -7.42
C PRO A 108 1.85 18.15 -6.44
N PRO A 109 2.10 18.12 -5.13
CA PRO A 109 1.04 18.20 -4.13
C PRO A 109 0.12 19.41 -4.36
N ARG A 110 -1.18 19.27 -4.09
CA ARG A 110 -2.14 20.39 -4.10
C ARG A 110 -2.12 21.20 -5.41
N SER A 111 -2.03 20.51 -6.55
CA SER A 111 -1.89 21.13 -7.87
C SER A 111 -3.06 20.83 -8.80
N ASN A 112 -3.25 21.68 -9.81
CA ASN A 112 -4.15 21.44 -10.94
C ASN A 112 -3.40 21.77 -12.22
N ILE A 113 -3.05 20.74 -13.00
CA ILE A 113 -2.13 20.86 -14.13
C ILE A 113 -2.88 20.56 -15.43
N ARG A 114 -2.71 21.42 -16.42
CA ARG A 114 -3.16 21.19 -17.79
C ARG A 114 -2.29 20.12 -18.46
N LEU A 115 -2.89 19.04 -18.95
CA LEU A 115 -2.16 17.97 -19.64
C LEU A 115 -2.31 18.02 -21.15
N ALA A 116 -3.49 18.33 -21.66
CA ALA A 116 -3.74 18.38 -23.10
C ALA A 116 -4.83 19.39 -23.44
N THR A 117 -4.77 19.92 -24.66
CA THR A 117 -5.86 20.66 -25.29
C THR A 117 -6.25 19.92 -26.56
N LEU A 118 -7.53 19.60 -26.67
CA LEU A 118 -8.14 18.85 -27.75
C LEU A 118 -9.05 19.76 -28.55
N ALA A 119 -9.07 19.60 -29.85
CA ALA A 119 -9.94 20.36 -30.75
C ALA A 119 -10.53 19.43 -31.82
N PRO A 120 -11.74 19.70 -32.33
CA PRO A 120 -12.28 18.90 -33.41
C PRO A 120 -11.41 19.03 -34.67
N ARG A 121 -11.25 17.95 -35.45
CA ARG A 121 -10.62 18.03 -36.78
C ARG A 121 -11.56 18.69 -37.79
N ASP A 122 -12.85 18.39 -37.66
CA ASP A 122 -13.98 18.96 -38.40
C ASP A 122 -14.92 19.60 -37.38
N ALA A 123 -14.99 20.94 -37.38
CA ALA A 123 -15.77 21.73 -36.41
C ALA A 123 -17.29 21.49 -36.51
N SER A 124 -17.78 20.89 -37.60
CA SER A 124 -19.20 20.56 -37.78
C SER A 124 -19.60 19.25 -37.08
N LYS A 125 -18.63 18.44 -36.65
CA LYS A 125 -18.86 17.12 -36.04
C LYS A 125 -18.42 17.11 -34.57
N PRO A 126 -19.07 16.31 -33.71
CA PRO A 126 -18.63 16.18 -32.32
C PRO A 126 -17.28 15.46 -32.23
N MET A 127 -16.51 15.76 -31.18
CA MET A 127 -15.35 14.96 -30.78
C MET A 127 -15.79 13.74 -29.98
N ARG A 128 -15.13 12.59 -30.15
CA ARG A 128 -15.29 11.41 -29.29
C ARG A 128 -13.93 10.89 -28.87
N TYR A 129 -13.80 10.55 -27.58
CA TYR A 129 -12.62 9.92 -27.02
C TYR A 129 -12.97 9.33 -25.64
N THR A 130 -12.18 8.37 -25.17
CA THR A 130 -12.30 7.77 -23.84
C THR A 130 -10.99 8.01 -23.08
N PRO A 131 -10.98 8.86 -22.03
CA PRO A 131 -9.79 9.06 -21.23
C PRO A 131 -9.58 7.88 -20.25
N LYS A 132 -8.35 7.39 -20.18
CA LYS A 132 -7.88 6.43 -19.18
C LYS A 132 -6.80 7.10 -18.35
N LEU A 133 -7.11 7.39 -17.08
CA LEU A 133 -6.15 7.92 -16.12
C LEU A 133 -5.73 6.81 -15.17
N ARG A 134 -4.43 6.55 -15.10
CA ARG A 134 -3.79 5.73 -14.06
C ARG A 134 -2.95 6.64 -13.18
N TYR A 135 -2.82 6.29 -11.90
CA TYR A 135 -2.02 7.07 -10.98
C TYR A 135 -1.49 6.24 -9.81
N ALA A 136 -0.40 6.73 -9.20
CA ALA A 136 0.12 6.24 -7.93
C ALA A 136 0.72 7.39 -7.11
N MET A 137 0.56 7.33 -5.79
CA MET A 137 1.18 8.29 -4.87
C MET A 137 2.70 8.19 -4.94
N GLY A 138 3.40 9.32 -4.80
CA GLY A 138 4.85 9.39 -4.76
C GLY A 138 5.49 9.63 -6.13
N ASP A 139 6.76 10.04 -6.10
CA ASP A 139 7.60 10.19 -7.28
C ASP A 139 8.44 8.92 -7.48
N PRO A 140 8.25 8.15 -8.58
CA PRO A 140 8.97 6.90 -8.82
C PRO A 140 10.45 7.10 -9.13
N ARG A 141 10.90 8.35 -9.39
CA ARG A 141 12.29 8.67 -9.70
C ARG A 141 13.15 8.76 -8.44
N LEU A 142 12.53 8.92 -7.27
CA LEU A 142 13.23 8.99 -6.00
C LEU A 142 13.63 7.59 -5.52
N LEU A 143 14.83 7.52 -4.92
CA LEU A 143 15.43 6.28 -4.48
C LEU A 143 15.56 6.25 -2.95
N PRO A 144 15.27 5.11 -2.30
CA PRO A 144 15.43 4.97 -0.86
C PRO A 144 16.87 5.24 -0.43
N THR A 145 17.04 6.14 0.54
CA THR A 145 18.34 6.51 1.11
C THR A 145 18.61 5.83 2.45
N GLN A 146 17.54 5.43 3.16
CA GLN A 146 17.62 4.88 4.51
C GLN A 146 17.04 3.46 4.56
N LYS A 147 17.84 2.52 5.08
CA LYS A 147 17.44 1.13 5.32
C LYS A 147 17.22 0.80 6.80
N SER A 148 17.76 1.62 7.70
CA SER A 148 17.68 1.42 9.15
C SER A 148 16.79 2.48 9.80
N TYR A 149 15.72 2.04 10.45
CA TYR A 149 14.67 2.91 11.00
C TYR A 149 14.66 2.86 12.53
N PRO A 150 14.62 4.01 13.23
CA PRO A 150 14.29 4.05 14.66
C PRO A 150 12.99 3.31 14.97
N LEU A 151 12.85 2.83 16.20
CA LEU A 151 11.63 2.14 16.62
C LEU A 151 10.41 3.10 16.54
N PRO A 152 9.34 2.74 15.82
CA PRO A 152 8.15 3.57 15.66
C PRO A 152 7.22 3.59 16.89
N TRP A 153 7.73 3.32 18.09
CA TRP A 153 6.96 3.34 19.33
C TRP A 153 7.81 3.80 20.52
N ARG A 154 7.17 4.05 21.66
CA ARG A 154 7.83 4.29 22.95
C ARG A 154 7.34 3.27 23.99
N GLY A 155 8.27 2.78 24.82
CA GLY A 155 8.01 1.75 25.83
C GLY A 155 8.46 0.36 25.39
N GLY A 156 8.20 -0.63 26.24
CA GLY A 156 8.59 -2.02 26.03
C GLY A 156 9.28 -2.65 27.24
N PRO A 157 9.83 -3.88 27.08
CA PRO A 157 10.12 -4.54 25.80
C PRO A 157 8.88 -5.06 25.06
N PHE A 158 8.86 -4.91 23.74
CA PHE A 158 7.87 -5.50 22.84
C PHE A 158 8.54 -6.50 21.90
N ARG A 159 7.74 -7.34 21.24
CA ARG A 159 8.26 -8.44 20.40
C ARG A 159 7.68 -8.42 19.01
N LEU A 160 8.53 -8.74 18.03
CA LEU A 160 8.10 -9.00 16.66
C LEU A 160 7.32 -10.32 16.64
N THR A 161 6.05 -10.29 16.24
CA THR A 161 5.20 -11.48 16.10
C THR A 161 5.15 -12.00 14.68
N GLN A 162 5.27 -11.11 13.70
CA GLN A 162 5.29 -11.48 12.30
C GLN A 162 6.23 -10.57 11.51
N GLY A 163 7.10 -11.18 10.71
CA GLY A 163 8.06 -10.48 9.86
C GLY A 163 7.69 -10.50 8.38
N ALA A 164 8.65 -10.10 7.55
CA ALA A 164 8.51 -10.09 6.10
C ALA A 164 8.32 -11.51 5.52
N ASN A 165 7.70 -11.60 4.35
CA ASN A 165 7.47 -12.85 3.59
C ASN A 165 6.64 -13.90 4.35
N GLY A 166 5.62 -13.48 5.08
CA GLY A 166 4.71 -14.39 5.75
C GLY A 166 3.86 -15.20 4.75
N GLN A 167 3.41 -16.38 5.17
CA GLN A 167 2.59 -17.27 4.33
C GLN A 167 1.10 -16.87 4.34
N TYR A 168 0.64 -16.31 5.47
CA TYR A 168 -0.76 -15.91 5.68
C TYR A 168 -1.06 -14.44 5.37
N SER A 169 -0.11 -13.56 5.69
CA SER A 169 -0.08 -12.13 5.35
C SER A 169 1.38 -11.76 5.10
N HIS A 170 1.67 -10.52 4.69
CA HIS A 170 3.03 -10.07 4.36
C HIS A 170 3.66 -10.80 3.17
N PHE A 171 2.85 -11.12 2.15
CA PHE A 171 3.34 -11.66 0.87
C PHE A 171 2.99 -10.78 -0.35
N THR A 172 2.03 -9.86 -0.20
CA THR A 172 1.59 -8.98 -1.29
C THR A 172 2.65 -7.91 -1.60
N PRO A 173 2.66 -7.33 -2.81
CA PRO A 173 3.64 -6.29 -3.14
C PRO A 173 3.66 -5.13 -2.13
N LYS A 174 2.49 -4.73 -1.63
CA LYS A 174 2.34 -3.64 -0.65
C LYS A 174 2.68 -4.03 0.80
N GLY A 175 2.61 -5.30 1.17
CA GLY A 175 2.79 -5.76 2.55
C GLY A 175 3.99 -6.69 2.78
N ARG A 176 4.70 -7.12 1.73
CA ARG A 176 5.75 -8.16 1.79
C ARG A 176 6.77 -7.94 2.90
N TYR A 177 7.18 -6.70 3.09
CA TYR A 177 8.21 -6.33 4.09
C TYR A 177 7.63 -5.71 5.36
N ALA A 178 6.34 -5.90 5.64
CA ALA A 178 5.75 -5.43 6.88
C ALA A 178 6.28 -6.19 8.10
N MET A 179 6.19 -5.53 9.25
CA MET A 179 6.57 -6.05 10.54
C MET A 179 5.44 -5.77 11.53
N ASP A 180 4.99 -6.82 12.21
CA ASP A 180 3.96 -6.75 13.26
C ASP A 180 4.61 -6.88 14.63
N ILE A 181 4.40 -5.89 15.48
CA ILE A 181 4.99 -5.80 16.81
C ILE A 181 3.87 -5.85 17.84
N ALA A 182 3.80 -6.95 18.60
CA ALA A 182 2.82 -7.12 19.65
C ALA A 182 3.05 -6.13 20.79
N MET A 183 2.01 -5.37 21.11
CA MET A 183 2.03 -4.35 22.15
C MET A 183 0.60 -4.08 22.64
N PRO A 184 0.39 -3.71 23.91
CA PRO A 184 -0.94 -3.39 24.41
C PRO A 184 -1.50 -2.16 23.66
N GLU A 185 -2.82 -2.09 23.52
CA GLU A 185 -3.49 -0.88 23.01
C GLU A 185 -3.13 0.33 23.88
N GLY A 186 -3.04 1.50 23.28
CA GLY A 186 -2.65 2.73 23.97
C GLY A 186 -1.14 3.04 23.96
N THR A 187 -0.29 2.10 23.51
CA THR A 187 1.17 2.30 23.40
C THR A 187 1.47 3.46 22.45
N PRO A 188 2.31 4.45 22.83
CA PRO A 188 2.60 5.58 21.96
C PRO A 188 3.30 5.16 20.66
N ILE A 189 2.70 5.51 19.51
CA ILE A 189 3.27 5.30 18.18
C ILE A 189 3.86 6.62 17.68
N VAL A 190 5.11 6.58 17.25
CA VAL A 190 5.88 7.75 16.83
C VAL A 190 6.43 7.59 15.43
N ALA A 191 6.69 8.72 14.77
CA ALA A 191 7.29 8.71 13.44
C ALA A 191 8.69 8.08 13.47
N ALA A 192 8.88 6.96 12.79
CA ALA A 192 10.20 6.35 12.60
C ALA A 192 11.16 7.33 11.87
N ARG A 193 10.62 8.11 10.93
CA ARG A 193 11.37 9.12 10.17
C ARG A 193 10.50 10.34 9.90
N GLY A 194 11.15 11.51 9.82
CA GLY A 194 10.47 12.78 9.52
C GLY A 194 9.94 12.83 8.08
N GLY A 195 8.95 13.69 7.86
CA GLY A 195 8.29 13.80 6.55
C GLY A 195 6.96 14.54 6.63
N ILE A 196 6.16 14.41 5.60
CA ILE A 196 4.80 14.96 5.52
C ILE A 196 3.79 13.85 5.79
N VAL A 197 2.82 14.10 6.66
CA VAL A 197 1.65 13.22 6.82
C VAL A 197 0.79 13.35 5.56
N VAL A 198 0.65 12.27 4.80
CA VAL A 198 -0.04 12.29 3.50
C VAL A 198 -1.38 11.57 3.50
N LYS A 199 -1.63 10.74 4.52
CA LYS A 199 -2.93 10.10 4.72
C LYS A 199 -3.16 9.71 6.17
N THR A 200 -4.41 9.85 6.63
CA THR A 200 -4.84 9.36 7.94
C THR A 200 -6.23 8.72 7.88
N GLU A 201 -6.47 7.77 8.78
CA GLU A 201 -7.80 7.25 9.14
C GLU A 201 -7.86 7.11 10.66
N ASN A 202 -8.95 7.54 11.29
CA ASN A 202 -9.06 7.63 12.76
C ASN A 202 -10.46 7.27 13.30
N GLN A 203 -11.40 6.92 12.42
CA GLN A 203 -12.80 6.74 12.78
C GLN A 203 -13.22 5.27 12.85
N GLN A 204 -12.38 4.32 12.44
CA GLN A 204 -12.73 2.90 12.49
C GLN A 204 -12.71 2.40 13.94
N SER A 205 -13.82 1.81 14.37
CA SER A 205 -13.98 1.21 15.68
C SER A 205 -13.68 -0.29 15.63
N GLY A 206 -12.92 -0.77 16.61
CA GLY A 206 -12.71 -2.19 16.84
C GLY A 206 -12.22 -2.98 15.62
N ARG A 207 -12.34 -4.30 15.71
CA ARG A 207 -11.90 -5.23 14.67
C ARG A 207 -12.94 -5.31 13.55
N GLY A 208 -12.48 -5.55 12.33
CA GLY A 208 -13.34 -5.64 11.16
C GLY A 208 -12.63 -6.20 9.94
N ASN A 209 -13.26 -6.07 8.78
CA ASN A 209 -12.71 -6.60 7.52
C ASN A 209 -11.84 -5.57 6.76
N ASN A 210 -11.68 -4.36 7.29
CA ASN A 210 -10.79 -3.36 6.71
C ASN A 210 -9.33 -3.75 7.01
N PRO A 211 -8.48 -4.01 6.01
CA PRO A 211 -7.12 -4.51 6.24
C PRO A 211 -6.23 -3.54 7.01
N SER A 212 -6.51 -2.23 6.98
CA SER A 212 -5.63 -1.22 7.54
C SER A 212 -6.07 -0.69 8.91
N GLY A 213 -7.36 -0.83 9.26
CA GLY A 213 -7.90 -0.17 10.45
C GLY A 213 -7.69 1.35 10.40
N ASN A 214 -7.44 1.97 11.54
CA ASN A 214 -6.94 3.35 11.61
C ASN A 214 -5.44 3.37 11.32
N TYR A 215 -4.99 4.43 10.64
CA TYR A 215 -3.61 4.50 10.20
C TYR A 215 -3.10 5.92 10.03
N VAL A 216 -1.77 6.02 9.97
CA VAL A 216 -1.03 7.21 9.53
C VAL A 216 -0.06 6.78 8.42
N ARG A 217 0.04 7.58 7.37
CA ARG A 217 1.07 7.46 6.32
C ARG A 217 1.91 8.72 6.26
N ILE A 218 3.22 8.57 6.31
CA ILE A 218 4.19 9.66 6.21
C ILE A 218 5.02 9.47 4.96
N LEU A 219 5.08 10.51 4.11
CA LEU A 219 6.01 10.59 2.98
C LEU A 219 7.31 11.25 3.44
N HIS A 220 8.43 10.54 3.24
CA HIS A 220 9.77 11.02 3.52
C HIS A 220 10.37 11.74 2.31
N ASP A 221 11.42 12.55 2.55
CA ASP A 221 12.02 13.40 1.51
C ASP A 221 12.68 12.59 0.36
N ASP A 222 12.98 11.30 0.57
CA ASP A 222 13.50 10.39 -0.47
C ASP A 222 12.42 9.59 -1.22
N GLY A 223 11.16 9.97 -1.06
CA GLY A 223 10.02 9.33 -1.73
C GLY A 223 9.54 8.03 -1.09
N THR A 224 10.22 7.52 -0.05
CA THR A 224 9.72 6.40 0.74
C THR A 224 8.57 6.84 1.66
N MET A 225 7.74 5.89 2.06
CA MET A 225 6.58 6.13 2.92
C MET A 225 6.53 5.14 4.07
N GLY A 226 6.56 5.64 5.30
CA GLY A 226 6.26 4.85 6.49
C GLY A 226 4.76 4.78 6.72
N VAL A 227 4.23 3.58 6.94
CA VAL A 227 2.81 3.31 7.15
C VAL A 227 2.62 2.59 8.48
N TYR A 228 1.70 3.10 9.31
CA TYR A 228 1.46 2.66 10.67
C TYR A 228 -0.02 2.29 10.76
N LEU A 229 -0.35 0.99 10.90
CA LEU A 229 -1.73 0.49 10.84
C LEU A 229 -2.25 0.01 12.21
N HIS A 230 -3.53 -0.37 12.23
CA HIS A 230 -4.25 -0.91 13.40
C HIS A 230 -4.29 0.05 14.60
N LEU A 231 -4.18 1.36 14.36
CA LEU A 231 -4.12 2.37 15.42
C LEU A 231 -5.43 2.43 16.21
N MET A 232 -5.35 2.89 17.47
CA MET A 232 -6.53 3.05 18.31
C MET A 232 -7.45 4.14 17.75
N GLN A 233 -8.76 3.88 17.73
CA GLN A 233 -9.77 4.85 17.29
C GLN A 233 -9.66 6.16 18.08
N GLY A 234 -9.74 7.29 17.38
CA GLY A 234 -9.64 8.61 17.99
C GLY A 234 -8.23 9.00 18.47
N SER A 235 -7.22 8.13 18.34
CA SER A 235 -5.88 8.38 18.89
C SER A 235 -4.94 9.12 17.93
N VAL A 236 -5.24 9.19 16.63
CA VAL A 236 -4.39 9.90 15.66
C VAL A 236 -4.33 11.39 16.02
N ALA A 237 -3.11 11.85 16.32
CA ALA A 237 -2.80 13.18 16.85
C ALA A 237 -2.21 14.13 15.79
N VAL A 238 -2.19 13.71 14.53
CA VAL A 238 -1.64 14.47 13.39
C VAL A 238 -2.67 14.59 12.29
N SER A 239 -2.53 15.61 11.44
CA SER A 239 -3.41 15.86 10.29
C SER A 239 -2.67 15.74 8.98
N GLU A 240 -3.38 15.37 7.91
CA GLU A 240 -2.82 15.39 6.54
C GLU A 240 -2.26 16.79 6.22
N GLY A 241 -1.08 16.82 5.59
CA GLY A 241 -0.30 18.03 5.30
C GLY A 241 0.67 18.46 6.39
N ALA A 242 0.55 17.96 7.62
CA ALA A 242 1.47 18.31 8.70
C ALA A 242 2.88 17.73 8.45
N ARG A 243 3.92 18.55 8.68
CA ARG A 243 5.31 18.07 8.73
C ARG A 243 5.63 17.54 10.12
N VAL A 244 6.17 16.34 10.19
CA VAL A 244 6.60 15.67 11.42
C VAL A 244 8.09 15.41 11.39
N ARG A 245 8.71 15.35 12.58
CA ARG A 245 10.10 14.90 12.76
C ARG A 245 10.13 13.45 13.27
N ALA A 246 11.26 12.76 13.11
CA ALA A 246 11.44 11.47 13.75
C ALA A 246 11.16 11.58 15.26
N GLY A 247 10.45 10.62 15.83
CA GLY A 247 10.02 10.60 17.23
C GLY A 247 8.77 11.43 17.55
N SER A 248 8.19 12.17 16.60
CA SER A 248 6.91 12.89 16.82
C SER A 248 5.78 11.89 17.11
N LEU A 249 4.92 12.21 18.08
CA LEU A 249 3.73 11.39 18.38
C LEU A 249 2.78 11.42 17.18
N LEU A 250 2.38 10.23 16.72
CA LEU A 250 1.43 10.08 15.62
C LEU A 250 0.07 9.64 16.12
N ALA A 251 0.05 8.62 16.98
CA ALA A 251 -1.15 7.98 17.47
C ALA A 251 -0.82 7.06 18.66
N ARG A 252 -1.77 6.19 19.01
CA ARG A 252 -1.55 5.06 19.91
C ARG A 252 -1.82 3.74 19.18
N SER A 253 -1.11 2.68 19.57
CA SER A 253 -1.38 1.33 19.10
C SER A 253 -2.81 0.95 19.45
N GLY A 254 -3.41 0.12 18.62
CA GLY A 254 -4.77 -0.36 18.84
C GLY A 254 -4.92 -1.78 18.35
N ASN A 255 -6.17 -2.12 18.06
CA ASN A 255 -6.56 -3.40 17.49
C ASN A 255 -7.64 -3.21 16.41
N THR A 256 -7.56 -2.11 15.65
CA THR A 256 -8.61 -1.75 14.69
C THR A 256 -8.41 -2.39 13.31
N GLY A 257 -9.52 -2.64 12.60
CA GLY A 257 -9.47 -3.29 11.29
C GLY A 257 -9.21 -4.80 11.39
N ASN A 258 -8.62 -5.38 10.35
CA ASN A 258 -8.37 -6.81 10.23
C ASN A 258 -7.09 -7.19 10.98
N SER A 259 -7.16 -7.08 12.31
CA SER A 259 -6.12 -7.44 13.24
C SER A 259 -6.53 -8.70 14.02
N THR A 260 -5.59 -9.57 14.37
CA THR A 260 -5.84 -10.77 15.19
C THR A 260 -5.74 -10.49 16.70
N GLY A 261 -4.99 -9.45 17.07
CA GLY A 261 -4.83 -8.97 18.44
C GLY A 261 -4.04 -7.65 18.48
N PRO A 262 -3.94 -6.96 19.62
CA PRO A 262 -3.26 -5.66 19.71
C PRO A 262 -1.80 -5.70 19.25
N HIS A 263 -1.48 -4.91 18.22
CA HIS A 263 -0.13 -4.80 17.67
C HIS A 263 0.02 -3.51 16.85
N LEU A 264 1.27 -3.15 16.54
CA LEU A 264 1.58 -2.21 15.46
C LEU A 264 1.97 -3.01 14.22
N HIS A 265 1.28 -2.79 13.11
CA HIS A 265 1.76 -3.18 11.78
C HIS A 265 2.48 -2.00 11.15
N PHE A 266 3.77 -2.17 10.88
CA PHE A 266 4.64 -1.14 10.30
C PHE A 266 5.25 -1.63 8.99
N VAL A 267 5.14 -0.82 7.94
CA VAL A 267 5.73 -1.12 6.62
C VAL A 267 6.29 0.14 5.99
N VAL A 268 7.39 -0.02 5.26
CA VAL A 268 7.98 1.03 4.41
C VAL A 268 7.67 0.72 2.95
N GLN A 269 7.14 1.71 2.22
CA GLN A 269 6.73 1.57 0.83
C GLN A 269 7.35 2.66 -0.05
N ARG A 270 7.32 2.46 -1.37
CA ARG A 270 7.65 3.49 -2.36
C ARG A 270 6.84 3.31 -3.63
N ASN A 271 6.82 4.35 -4.46
CA ASN A 271 6.34 4.23 -5.84
C ASN A 271 7.39 3.52 -6.70
N VAL A 272 6.99 2.50 -7.46
CA VAL A 272 7.85 1.75 -8.40
C VAL A 272 7.38 1.84 -9.85
N GLY A 273 6.56 2.85 -10.17
CA GLY A 273 5.98 3.06 -11.49
C GLY A 273 4.50 2.69 -11.53
N LEU A 274 3.64 3.67 -11.30
CA LEU A 274 2.18 3.54 -11.24
C LEU A 274 1.69 2.47 -10.24
N ALA A 275 2.52 2.12 -9.27
CA ALA A 275 2.22 1.17 -8.21
C ALA A 275 3.04 1.48 -6.96
N LEU A 276 2.48 1.13 -5.79
CA LEU A 276 3.22 1.13 -4.54
C LEU A 276 3.66 -0.27 -4.17
N GLU A 277 4.91 -0.39 -3.76
CA GLU A 277 5.48 -1.62 -3.23
C GLU A 277 6.16 -1.37 -1.89
N SER A 278 6.04 -2.35 -1.00
CA SER A 278 6.86 -2.43 0.20
C SER A 278 8.31 -2.70 -0.16
N ILE A 279 9.22 -2.17 0.63
CA ILE A 279 10.67 -2.37 0.47
C ILE A 279 11.29 -2.94 1.74
N PRO A 280 12.39 -3.71 1.63
CA PRO A 280 13.11 -4.19 2.79
C PRO A 280 13.61 -3.03 3.67
N PHE A 281 13.48 -3.19 4.98
CA PHE A 281 14.08 -2.31 5.97
C PHE A 281 14.43 -3.11 7.24
N ASN A 282 15.27 -2.52 8.08
CA ASN A 282 15.60 -3.03 9.41
C ASN A 282 15.32 -1.95 10.45
N PHE A 283 15.05 -2.36 11.69
CA PHE A 283 15.11 -1.42 12.81
C PHE A 283 16.57 -1.11 13.17
N ALA A 284 16.81 0.12 13.63
CA ALA A 284 18.12 0.58 14.11
C ALA A 284 18.53 -0.07 15.44
N GLN A 285 17.59 -0.70 16.12
CA GLN A 285 17.78 -1.42 17.36
C GLN A 285 17.20 -2.84 17.19
N PRO A 286 17.84 -3.87 17.77
CA PRO A 286 17.28 -5.22 17.75
C PRO A 286 15.89 -5.26 18.39
N VAL A 287 14.98 -5.99 17.76
CA VAL A 287 13.65 -6.30 18.31
C VAL A 287 13.59 -7.81 18.49
N ASN A 288 13.41 -8.27 19.72
CA ASN A 288 13.28 -9.70 20.00
C ASN A 288 12.04 -10.25 19.29
N SER A 289 12.17 -11.40 18.62
CA SER A 289 11.03 -12.09 17.99
C SER A 289 10.39 -13.08 18.96
N LEU A 290 9.07 -13.24 18.87
CA LEU A 290 8.41 -14.44 19.34
C LEU A 290 8.63 -15.58 18.33
N PRO A 291 8.57 -16.86 18.74
CA PRO A 291 8.42 -17.96 17.80
C PRO A 291 7.27 -17.62 16.84
N ASN A 292 7.49 -17.78 15.53
CA ASN A 292 6.51 -17.39 14.53
C ASN A 292 5.34 -18.39 14.54
N PHE A 293 4.33 -18.15 15.36
CA PHE A 293 3.15 -19.03 15.47
C PHE A 293 2.25 -19.00 14.22
N ALA A 294 2.53 -18.11 13.25
CA ALA A 294 1.76 -17.96 12.01
C ALA A 294 2.35 -18.75 10.82
N VAL A 295 3.52 -19.36 10.98
CA VAL A 295 3.93 -20.50 10.15
C VAL A 295 3.44 -21.71 10.93
N GLY A 296 2.46 -22.45 10.39
CA GLY A 296 2.14 -23.76 10.96
C GLY A 296 3.43 -24.53 11.23
N GLY A 297 3.47 -25.18 12.39
CA GLY A 297 4.66 -25.85 12.92
C GLY A 297 5.32 -26.81 11.93
N GLU A 298 6.58 -27.14 12.23
CA GLU A 298 7.28 -28.27 11.61
C GLU A 298 6.45 -29.56 11.65
#